data_AF-A0A7X7PIT6-F1
#
_entry.id   AF-A0A7X7PIT6-F1
#
_cell.length_a   1.000
_cell.length_b   1.000
_cell.length_c   1.000
_cell.angle_alpha   90.00
_cell.angle_beta   90.00
_cell.angle_gamma   90.00
#
_symmetry.space_group_name_H-M   'P 1'
#
loop_
_entity.id
_entity.type
_entity.pdbx_description
1 polymer ?
#
loop_
_entity_poly.entity_id
_entity_poly.type
_entity_poly.pdbx_seq_one_letter_code
_entity_poly.pdbx_strand_id
1 'polypeptide(L)'
;MNATPDTRRDLLASRYRLISRLADDLAHEIKNPLHAMVINLEVLRRRVTAGDPDIALERAAVIDQEIQRTHQLVDLLLKLLRPERQRDQHAYSLSGALEEILPLLRLQAKLALVPLEAEDTDIDAPIGVPAPDLKFALLALAMPMIDALKTPRGSGDPSPLRLSVAHETAVRIRLQSEQEALPDAGARRVARRFLEAGGGRVETRRAQSSIYIVLPRVTGA
;
A
#
# COMPACT_ATOMS: atom_id res chain seq x y z
N MET A 1 16.01 9.07 22.74
CA MET A 1 16.70 10.21 22.08
C MET A 1 15.64 11.03 21.35
N ASN A 2 15.42 12.28 21.72
CA ASN A 2 14.49 13.15 20.99
C ASN A 2 15.08 13.50 19.62
N ALA A 3 14.32 13.23 18.55
CA ALA A 3 14.71 13.57 17.19
C ALA A 3 14.99 15.08 17.07
N THR A 4 16.07 15.45 16.38
CA THR A 4 16.41 16.86 16.14
C THR A 4 15.30 17.56 15.34
N PRO A 5 15.09 18.88 15.49
CA PRO A 5 14.04 19.62 14.77
C PRO A 5 14.08 19.40 13.25
N ASP A 6 15.26 19.28 12.66
CA ASP A 6 15.44 19.00 11.23
C ASP A 6 15.01 17.59 10.84
N THR A 7 15.24 16.60 11.71
CA THR A 7 14.79 15.22 11.47
C THR A 7 13.26 15.14 11.46
N ARG A 8 12.59 15.88 12.36
CA ARG A 8 11.13 15.94 12.41
C ARG A 8 10.55 16.64 11.16
N ARG A 9 11.16 17.73 10.70
CA ARG A 9 10.75 18.43 9.47
C ARG A 9 10.91 17.53 8.24
N ASP A 10 12.04 16.84 8.13
CA ASP A 10 12.30 15.90 7.05
C ASP A 10 11.31 14.74 7.04
N LEU A 11 10.91 14.25 8.22
CA LEU A 11 9.93 13.18 8.36
C LEU A 11 8.56 13.63 7.89
N LEU A 12 8.12 14.82 8.32
CA LEU A 12 6.87 15.43 7.86
C LEU A 12 6.87 15.66 6.35
N ALA A 13 7.97 16.18 5.80
CA ALA A 13 8.12 16.36 4.36
C ALA A 13 8.08 15.02 3.60
N SER A 14 8.65 13.95 4.18
CA SER A 14 8.60 12.60 3.61
C SER A 14 7.19 12.00 3.66
N ARG A 15 6.47 12.17 4.77
CA ARG A 15 5.05 11.78 4.87
C ARG A 15 4.21 12.50 3.84
N TYR A 16 4.34 13.83 3.76
CA TYR A 16 3.60 14.64 2.80
C TYR A 16 3.86 14.18 1.37
N ARG A 17 5.13 13.98 0.97
CA ARG A 17 5.47 13.48 -0.36
C ARG A 17 4.84 12.11 -0.68
N LEU A 18 4.82 11.18 0.28
CA LEU A 18 4.19 9.88 0.10
C LEU A 18 2.67 10.01 -0.07
N ILE A 19 2.01 10.81 0.78
CA ILE A 19 0.57 11.07 0.68
C ILE A 19 0.22 11.76 -0.64
N SER A 20 0.93 12.83 -1.00
CA SER A 20 0.67 13.59 -2.23
C SER A 20 0.80 12.70 -3.46
N ARG A 21 1.87 11.89 -3.54
CA ARG A 21 2.04 10.93 -4.63
C ARG A 21 0.89 9.94 -4.70
N LEU A 22 0.51 9.33 -3.58
CA LEU A 22 -0.62 8.40 -3.54
C LEU A 22 -1.93 9.08 -3.95
N ALA A 23 -2.19 10.30 -3.45
CA ALA A 23 -3.38 11.05 -3.80
C ALA A 23 -3.44 11.38 -5.30
N ASP A 24 -2.32 11.77 -5.90
CA ASP A 24 -2.22 12.04 -7.34
C ASP A 24 -2.47 10.76 -8.17
N ASP A 25 -1.86 9.64 -7.77
CA ASP A 25 -2.05 8.33 -8.41
C ASP A 25 -3.53 7.91 -8.32
N LEU A 26 -4.15 8.01 -7.14
CA LEU A 26 -5.58 7.74 -6.95
C LEU A 26 -6.46 8.69 -7.77
N ALA A 27 -6.13 9.97 -7.83
CA ALA A 27 -6.91 10.94 -8.60
C ALA A 27 -6.90 10.60 -10.10
N HIS A 28 -5.77 10.14 -10.62
CA HIS A 28 -5.69 9.62 -11.98
C HIS A 28 -6.53 8.37 -12.16
N GLU A 29 -6.41 7.41 -11.24
CA GLU A 29 -7.17 6.17 -11.26
C GLU A 29 -8.68 6.35 -11.05
N ILE A 30 -9.14 7.42 -10.42
CA ILE A 30 -10.57 7.76 -10.31
C ILE A 30 -11.11 8.32 -11.63
N LYS A 31 -10.30 9.05 -12.39
CA LYS A 31 -10.72 9.56 -13.72
C LYS A 31 -10.97 8.43 -14.70
N ASN A 32 -10.23 7.33 -14.59
CA ASN A 32 -10.35 6.15 -15.45
C ASN A 32 -11.78 5.53 -15.46
N PRO A 33 -12.34 5.06 -14.34
CA PRO A 33 -13.69 4.51 -14.28
C PRO A 33 -14.74 5.56 -14.65
N LEU A 34 -14.54 6.84 -14.31
CA LEU A 34 -15.45 7.92 -14.73
C LEU A 34 -15.53 8.05 -16.26
N HIS A 35 -14.40 8.05 -16.96
CA HIS A 35 -14.40 8.06 -18.42
C HIS A 35 -15.02 6.79 -19.01
N ALA A 36 -14.73 5.63 -18.44
CA ALA A 36 -15.32 4.36 -18.87
C ALA A 36 -16.85 4.35 -18.71
N MET A 37 -17.38 4.90 -17.60
CA MET A 37 -18.81 5.06 -17.39
C MET A 37 -19.46 5.97 -18.44
N VAL A 38 -18.84 7.13 -18.74
CA VAL A 38 -19.34 8.05 -19.76
C VAL A 38 -19.45 7.37 -21.13
N ILE A 39 -18.39 6.66 -21.56
CA ILE A 39 -18.37 5.95 -22.84
C ILE A 39 -19.45 4.86 -22.87
N ASN A 40 -19.53 4.02 -21.83
CA ASN A 40 -20.52 2.94 -21.80
C ASN A 40 -21.95 3.49 -21.74
N LEU A 41 -22.18 4.62 -21.09
CA LEU A 41 -23.49 5.28 -21.06
C LEU A 41 -23.91 5.78 -22.45
N GLU A 42 -22.97 6.36 -23.22
CA GLU A 42 -23.24 6.75 -24.61
C GLU A 42 -23.61 5.55 -25.48
N VAL A 43 -22.86 4.44 -25.36
CA VAL A 43 -23.14 3.20 -26.11
C VAL A 43 -24.49 2.62 -25.70
N LEU A 44 -24.77 2.57 -24.39
CA LEU A 44 -26.05 2.10 -23.84
C LEU A 44 -27.21 2.88 -24.47
N ARG A 45 -27.16 4.22 -24.46
CA ARG A 45 -28.20 5.07 -25.06
C ARG A 45 -28.44 4.74 -26.54
N ARG A 46 -27.37 4.56 -27.32
CA ARG A 46 -27.48 4.21 -28.75
C ARG A 46 -28.13 2.84 -28.95
N ARG A 47 -27.80 1.86 -28.11
CA ARG A 47 -28.33 0.48 -28.20
C ARG A 47 -29.79 0.40 -27.79
N VAL A 48 -30.21 1.14 -26.77
CA VAL A 48 -31.63 1.29 -26.42
C VAL A 48 -32.41 1.85 -27.61
N THR A 49 -31.94 2.92 -28.25
CA THR A 49 -32.60 3.50 -29.43
C THR A 49 -32.62 2.55 -30.64
N ALA A 50 -31.60 1.71 -30.79
CA ALA A 50 -31.51 0.73 -31.86
C ALA A 50 -32.40 -0.51 -31.65
N GLY A 51 -33.01 -0.68 -30.47
CA GLY A 51 -33.79 -1.87 -30.15
C GLY A 51 -32.93 -3.09 -29.77
N ASP A 52 -31.71 -2.86 -29.27
CA ASP A 52 -30.75 -3.89 -28.82
C ASP A 52 -30.68 -3.95 -27.27
N PRO A 53 -31.70 -4.47 -26.56
CA PRO A 53 -31.74 -4.43 -25.10
C PRO A 53 -30.62 -5.26 -24.44
N ASP A 54 -30.20 -6.37 -25.03
CA ASP A 54 -29.18 -7.24 -24.46
C ASP A 54 -27.83 -6.52 -24.37
N ILE A 55 -27.41 -5.84 -25.44
CA ILE A 55 -26.16 -5.05 -25.43
C ILE A 55 -26.30 -3.85 -24.49
N ALA A 56 -27.48 -3.23 -24.40
CA ALA A 56 -27.71 -2.13 -23.46
C ALA A 56 -27.54 -2.60 -22.00
N LEU A 57 -28.04 -3.78 -21.66
CA LEU A 57 -27.89 -4.40 -20.34
C LEU A 57 -26.43 -4.75 -20.04
N GLU A 58 -25.68 -5.27 -21.01
CA GLU A 58 -24.23 -5.50 -20.85
C GLU A 58 -23.49 -4.21 -20.50
N ARG A 59 -23.79 -3.09 -21.18
CA ARG A 59 -23.18 -1.79 -20.88
C ARG A 59 -23.58 -1.27 -19.52
N ALA A 60 -24.83 -1.50 -19.10
CA ALA A 60 -25.30 -1.13 -17.77
C ALA A 60 -24.51 -1.89 -16.68
N ALA A 61 -24.28 -3.19 -16.87
CA ALA A 61 -23.49 -4.00 -15.94
C ALA A 61 -22.03 -3.51 -15.81
N VAL A 62 -21.42 -3.06 -16.92
CA VAL A 62 -20.09 -2.45 -16.88
C VAL A 62 -20.11 -1.13 -16.08
N ILE A 63 -21.13 -0.27 -16.29
CA ILE A 63 -21.26 0.98 -15.52
C ILE A 63 -21.39 0.67 -14.02
N ASP A 64 -22.20 -0.30 -13.62
CA ASP A 64 -22.35 -0.70 -12.22
C ASP A 64 -21.01 -1.15 -11.61
N GLN A 65 -20.20 -1.92 -12.35
CA GLN A 65 -18.86 -2.31 -11.89
C GLN A 65 -17.94 -1.10 -11.70
N GLU A 66 -17.96 -0.15 -12.64
CA GLU A 66 -17.13 1.05 -12.55
C GLU A 66 -17.58 1.97 -11.41
N ILE A 67 -18.88 2.04 -11.09
CA ILE A 67 -19.39 2.76 -9.91
C ILE A 67 -18.77 2.17 -8.63
N GLN A 68 -18.83 0.84 -8.47
CA GLN A 68 -18.25 0.18 -7.29
C GLN A 68 -16.74 0.40 -7.20
N ARG A 69 -16.03 0.37 -8.34
CA ARG A 69 -14.61 0.67 -8.41
C ARG A 69 -14.32 2.11 -8.00
N THR A 70 -15.08 3.09 -8.49
CA THR A 70 -14.94 4.50 -8.10
C THR A 70 -15.16 4.68 -6.60
N HIS A 71 -16.19 4.05 -6.02
CA HIS A 71 -16.43 4.11 -4.57
C HIS A 71 -15.23 3.61 -3.76
N GLN A 72 -14.65 2.46 -4.14
CA GLN A 72 -13.47 1.90 -3.47
C GLN A 72 -12.26 2.86 -3.52
N LEU A 73 -12.06 3.54 -4.65
CA LEU A 73 -10.99 4.52 -4.82
C LEU A 73 -11.21 5.77 -3.96
N VAL A 74 -12.44 6.27 -3.89
CA VAL A 74 -12.77 7.44 -3.05
C VAL A 74 -12.58 7.12 -1.57
N ASP A 75 -13.05 5.97 -1.10
CA ASP A 75 -12.84 5.54 0.29
C ASP A 75 -11.36 5.46 0.65
N LEU A 76 -10.54 5.01 -0.30
CA LEU A 76 -9.09 4.95 -0.10
C LEU A 76 -8.47 6.34 0.00
N LEU A 77 -8.87 7.26 -0.87
CA LEU A 77 -8.42 8.65 -0.82
C LEU A 77 -8.77 9.29 0.53
N LEU A 78 -9.99 9.07 1.03
CA LEU A 78 -10.42 9.57 2.33
C LEU A 78 -9.62 8.96 3.50
N LYS A 79 -9.30 7.66 3.43
CA LYS A 79 -8.43 7.01 4.43
C LYS A 79 -7.04 7.61 4.46
N LEU A 80 -6.45 7.92 3.30
CA LEU A 80 -5.12 8.56 3.19
C LEU A 80 -5.08 9.97 3.77
N LEU A 81 -6.16 10.73 3.61
CA LEU A 81 -6.26 12.10 4.09
C LEU A 81 -6.63 12.19 5.57
N ARG A 82 -7.01 11.08 6.21
CA ARG A 82 -7.45 11.08 7.60
C ARG A 82 -6.25 11.28 8.54
N PRO A 83 -6.22 12.33 9.37
CA PRO A 83 -5.16 12.51 10.34
C PRO A 83 -5.24 11.39 11.40
N GLU A 84 -4.14 10.66 11.56
CA GLU A 84 -4.04 9.62 12.58
C GLU A 84 -3.91 10.26 13.97
N ARG A 85 -4.83 9.89 14.87
CA ARG A 85 -4.77 10.33 16.26
C ARG A 85 -3.58 9.65 16.92
N GLN A 86 -2.55 10.42 17.28
CA GLN A 86 -1.49 9.94 18.16
C GLN A 86 -2.12 9.49 19.47
N ARG A 87 -1.92 8.21 19.82
CA ARG A 87 -2.12 7.71 21.17
C ARG A 87 -0.74 7.59 21.80
N ASP A 88 -0.54 8.27 22.92
CA ASP A 88 0.67 8.12 23.75
C ASP A 88 0.62 6.74 24.40
N GLN A 89 1.26 5.76 23.76
CA GLN A 89 1.36 4.39 24.25
C GLN A 89 2.83 3.99 24.32
N HIS A 90 3.22 3.34 25.41
CA HIS A 90 4.59 2.83 25.61
C HIS A 90 4.91 1.63 24.69
N ALA A 91 3.88 0.98 24.15
CA ALA A 91 3.98 -0.05 23.12
C ALA A 91 2.79 0.06 22.16
N TYR A 92 3.00 -0.26 20.88
CA TYR A 92 1.96 -0.29 19.85
C TYR A 92 1.70 -1.71 19.38
N SER A 93 0.47 -2.04 18.98
CA SER A 93 0.15 -3.37 18.42
C SER A 93 0.57 -3.45 16.94
N LEU A 94 1.34 -4.49 16.61
CA LEU A 94 1.71 -4.81 15.22
C LEU A 94 0.50 -5.16 14.38
N SER A 95 -0.37 -6.06 14.86
CA SER A 95 -1.56 -6.52 14.15
C SER A 95 -2.47 -5.34 13.83
N GLY A 96 -2.71 -4.43 14.79
CA GLY A 96 -3.48 -3.21 14.56
C GLY A 96 -2.89 -2.31 13.46
N ALA A 97 -1.56 -2.14 13.42
CA ALA A 97 -0.92 -1.36 12.36
C ALA A 97 -1.04 -2.03 10.98
N LEU A 98 -0.94 -3.37 10.93
CA LEU A 98 -1.09 -4.17 9.71
C LEU A 98 -2.54 -4.18 9.21
N GLU A 99 -3.52 -4.33 10.09
CA GLU A 99 -4.96 -4.27 9.78
C GLU A 99 -5.34 -2.95 9.12
N GLU A 100 -4.75 -1.83 9.56
CA GLU A 100 -5.01 -0.53 8.97
C GLU A 100 -4.38 -0.35 7.58
N ILE A 101 -3.18 -0.89 7.34
CA ILE A 101 -2.41 -0.62 6.11
C ILE A 101 -2.61 -1.66 5.01
N LEU A 102 -2.88 -2.92 5.34
CA LEU A 102 -3.07 -4.00 4.38
C LEU A 102 -4.21 -3.72 3.38
N PRO A 103 -5.37 -3.14 3.76
CA PRO A 103 -6.40 -2.76 2.80
C PRO A 103 -5.90 -1.78 1.73
N LEU A 104 -5.06 -0.82 2.12
CA LEU A 104 -4.45 0.13 1.18
C LEU A 104 -3.44 -0.56 0.27
N LEU A 105 -2.54 -1.38 0.81
CA LEU A 105 -1.58 -2.12 0.00
C LEU A 105 -2.26 -3.09 -0.98
N ARG A 106 -3.32 -3.79 -0.54
CA ARG A 106 -4.11 -4.70 -1.40
C ARG A 106 -4.76 -3.96 -2.54
N LEU A 107 -5.38 -2.80 -2.27
CA LEU A 107 -6.00 -2.01 -3.32
C LEU A 107 -4.96 -1.46 -4.31
N GLN A 108 -3.83 -0.95 -3.83
CA GLN A 108 -2.73 -0.48 -4.69
C GLN A 108 -2.18 -1.60 -5.58
N ALA A 109 -1.94 -2.78 -5.00
CA ALA A 109 -1.49 -3.95 -5.74
C ALA A 109 -2.53 -4.40 -6.78
N LYS A 110 -3.83 -4.41 -6.42
CA LYS A 110 -4.93 -4.71 -7.34
C LYS A 110 -5.00 -3.74 -8.52
N LEU A 111 -4.89 -2.43 -8.26
CA LEU A 111 -4.87 -1.41 -9.33
C LEU A 111 -3.65 -1.56 -10.23
N ALA A 112 -2.54 -2.01 -9.67
CA ALA A 112 -1.31 -2.34 -10.37
C ALA A 112 -1.34 -3.71 -11.08
N LEU A 113 -2.42 -4.49 -10.96
CA LEU A 113 -2.51 -5.87 -11.43
C LEU A 113 -1.40 -6.78 -10.87
N VAL A 114 -0.93 -6.49 -9.65
CA VAL A 114 0.06 -7.26 -8.91
C VAL A 114 -0.66 -8.05 -7.81
N PRO A 115 -0.57 -9.38 -7.76
CA PRO A 115 -1.11 -10.15 -6.64
C PRO A 115 -0.37 -9.79 -5.34
N LEU A 116 -1.11 -9.49 -4.28
CA LEU A 116 -0.55 -9.29 -2.94
C LEU A 116 -0.98 -10.44 -2.03
N GLU A 117 -0.01 -11.28 -1.68
CA GLU A 117 -0.18 -12.36 -0.72
C GLU A 117 0.29 -11.87 0.65
N ALA A 118 -0.56 -11.98 1.67
CA ALA A 118 -0.25 -11.57 3.04
C ALA A 118 -0.38 -12.79 3.95
N GLU A 119 0.73 -13.20 4.57
CA GLU A 119 0.87 -14.39 5.39
C GLU A 119 1.28 -13.99 6.82
N ASP A 120 0.79 -14.73 7.82
CA ASP A 120 1.13 -14.56 9.24
C ASP A 120 0.93 -13.14 9.81
N THR A 121 0.00 -12.36 9.23
CA THR A 121 -0.21 -10.94 9.60
C THR A 121 -1.03 -10.73 10.87
N ASP A 122 -1.57 -11.79 11.45
CA ASP A 122 -2.36 -11.80 12.69
C ASP A 122 -1.50 -11.89 13.95
N ILE A 123 -0.16 -11.93 13.80
CA ILE A 123 0.78 -11.89 14.93
C ILE A 123 0.59 -10.60 15.73
N ASP A 124 0.01 -10.72 16.92
CA ASP A 124 -0.12 -9.64 17.89
C ASP A 124 1.15 -9.55 18.74
N ALA A 125 2.06 -8.67 18.32
CA ALA A 125 3.30 -8.39 19.03
C ALA A 125 3.41 -6.89 19.35
N PRO A 126 3.82 -6.53 20.58
CA PRO A 126 4.11 -5.14 20.90
C PRO A 126 5.36 -4.67 20.17
N ILE A 127 5.27 -3.52 19.51
CA ILE A 127 6.35 -2.87 18.78
C ILE A 127 6.64 -1.48 19.37
N GLY A 128 7.93 -1.11 19.39
CA GLY A 128 8.39 0.19 19.87
C GLY A 128 8.28 1.31 18.83
N VAL A 129 7.77 1.00 17.64
CA VAL A 129 7.55 1.94 16.54
C VAL A 129 6.08 2.34 16.52
N PRO A 130 5.74 3.64 16.51
CA PRO A 130 4.36 4.09 16.35
C PRO A 130 3.72 3.52 15.08
N ALA A 131 2.44 3.12 15.18
CA ALA A 131 1.68 2.61 14.04
C ALA A 131 1.78 3.53 12.78
N PRO A 132 1.65 4.87 12.86
CA PRO A 132 1.85 5.74 11.71
C PRO A 132 3.20 5.54 11.02
N ASP A 133 4.27 5.47 11.80
CA ASP A 133 5.64 5.35 11.29
C ASP A 133 5.86 4.00 10.61
N LEU A 134 5.35 2.91 11.20
CA LEU A 134 5.41 1.59 10.57
C LEU A 134 4.66 1.58 9.22
N LYS A 135 3.47 2.19 9.17
CA LYS A 135 2.68 2.27 7.95
C LYS A 135 3.39 3.06 6.85
N PHE A 136 3.97 4.22 7.17
CA PHE A 136 4.75 4.99 6.21
C PHE A 136 6.03 4.29 5.78
N ALA A 137 6.70 3.54 6.68
CA ALA A 137 7.83 2.71 6.31
C ALA A 137 7.43 1.61 5.33
N LEU A 138 6.31 0.92 5.59
CA LEU A 138 5.76 -0.09 4.69
C LEU A 138 5.39 0.50 3.33
N LEU A 139 4.70 1.64 3.29
CA LEU A 139 4.37 2.32 2.03
C LEU A 139 5.63 2.72 1.24
N ALA A 140 6.64 3.26 1.91
CA ALA A 140 7.89 3.66 1.28
C ALA A 140 8.64 2.49 0.63
N LEU A 141 8.45 1.26 1.13
CA LEU A 141 9.06 0.05 0.56
C LEU A 141 8.16 -0.65 -0.45
N ALA A 142 6.89 -0.87 -0.11
CA ALA A 142 5.95 -1.65 -0.91
C ALA A 142 5.55 -0.95 -2.21
N MET A 143 5.36 0.37 -2.20
CA MET A 143 4.90 1.09 -3.40
C MET A 143 5.89 0.96 -4.58
N PRO A 144 7.21 1.23 -4.41
CA PRO A 144 8.16 0.99 -5.49
C PRO A 144 8.24 -0.49 -5.94
N MET A 145 8.01 -1.44 -5.02
CA MET A 145 7.99 -2.87 -5.38
C MET A 145 6.77 -3.19 -6.25
N ILE A 146 5.58 -2.71 -5.87
CA ILE A 146 4.35 -2.83 -6.66
C ILE A 146 4.57 -2.20 -8.04
N ASP A 147 5.13 -0.99 -8.10
CA ASP A 147 5.41 -0.31 -9.36
C ASP A 147 6.36 -1.10 -10.27
N ALA A 148 7.40 -1.70 -9.71
CA ALA A 148 8.34 -2.52 -10.47
C ALA A 148 7.69 -3.81 -10.99
N LEU A 149 6.71 -4.36 -10.27
CA LEU A 149 5.99 -5.59 -10.63
C LEU A 149 4.83 -5.36 -11.61
N LYS A 150 4.37 -4.12 -11.80
CA LYS A 150 3.33 -3.75 -12.79
C LYS A 150 3.64 -4.23 -14.21
N THR A 151 4.93 -4.26 -14.57
CA THR A 151 5.39 -4.65 -15.91
C THR A 151 6.13 -5.98 -15.81
N PRO A 152 5.47 -7.12 -16.10
CA PRO A 152 6.10 -8.42 -15.97
C PRO A 152 7.34 -8.52 -16.86
N ARG A 153 8.44 -9.03 -16.30
CA ARG A 153 9.61 -9.39 -17.10
C ARG A 153 9.36 -10.75 -17.76
N GLY A 154 8.81 -10.74 -18.98
CA GLY A 154 8.54 -11.94 -19.78
C GLY A 154 7.07 -12.13 -20.14
N SER A 155 6.73 -13.26 -20.74
CA SER A 155 5.37 -13.61 -21.20
C SER A 155 4.53 -14.37 -20.15
N GLY A 156 4.97 -14.40 -18.89
CA GLY A 156 4.33 -15.15 -17.81
C GLY A 156 3.38 -14.31 -16.96
N ASP A 157 2.69 -14.98 -16.05
CA ASP A 157 1.82 -14.33 -15.06
C ASP A 157 2.60 -13.32 -14.19
N PRO A 158 1.94 -12.25 -13.71
CA PRO A 158 2.56 -11.27 -12.84
C PRO A 158 3.04 -11.93 -11.54
N SER A 159 4.31 -11.71 -11.19
CA SER A 159 4.87 -12.27 -9.95
C SER A 159 4.22 -11.62 -8.72
N PRO A 160 3.81 -12.40 -7.71
CA PRO A 160 3.19 -11.85 -6.52
C PRO A 160 4.20 -11.04 -5.70
N LEU A 161 3.70 -10.01 -5.03
CA LEU A 161 4.35 -9.43 -3.86
C LEU A 161 3.85 -10.21 -2.64
N ARG A 162 4.77 -10.79 -1.88
CA ARG A 162 4.46 -11.50 -0.63
C ARG A 162 4.87 -10.65 0.56
N LEU A 163 3.93 -10.39 1.46
CA LEU A 163 4.16 -9.82 2.78
C LEU A 163 4.02 -10.94 3.81
N SER A 164 5.05 -11.19 4.60
CA SER A 164 5.01 -12.17 5.69
C SER A 164 5.57 -11.57 6.96
N VAL A 165 5.08 -12.02 8.11
CA VAL A 165 5.55 -11.60 9.41
C VAL A 165 6.09 -12.80 10.17
N ALA A 166 7.25 -12.64 10.79
CA ALA A 166 7.81 -13.62 11.70
C ALA A 166 8.14 -12.95 13.02
N HIS A 167 7.86 -13.64 14.13
CA HIS A 167 8.17 -13.15 15.47
C HIS A 167 8.85 -14.24 16.29
N GLU A 168 10.18 -14.14 16.37
CA GLU A 168 11.02 -15.03 17.17
C GLU A 168 11.78 -14.21 18.23
N THR A 169 12.98 -13.75 17.88
CA THR A 169 13.83 -12.88 18.71
C THR A 169 13.57 -11.39 18.47
N ALA A 170 12.96 -11.08 17.33
CA ALA A 170 12.55 -9.76 16.89
C ALA A 170 11.33 -9.93 15.98
N VAL A 171 10.54 -8.87 15.82
CA VAL A 171 9.50 -8.83 14.78
C VAL A 171 10.18 -8.56 13.45
N ARG A 172 9.95 -9.42 12.46
CA ARG A 172 10.45 -9.29 11.09
C ARG A 172 9.27 -9.25 10.14
N ILE A 173 9.10 -8.14 9.45
CA ILE A 173 8.15 -8.02 8.35
C ILE A 173 8.95 -8.13 7.05
N ARG A 174 8.69 -9.16 6.26
CA ARG A 174 9.35 -9.43 4.99
C ARG A 174 8.43 -9.04 3.84
N LEU A 175 8.94 -8.25 2.91
CA LEU A 175 8.37 -8.05 1.57
C LEU A 175 9.27 -8.76 0.57
N GLN A 176 8.70 -9.66 -0.24
CA GLN A 176 9.44 -10.50 -1.18
C GLN A 176 8.68 -10.62 -2.51
N SER A 177 9.42 -10.70 -3.60
CA SER A 177 8.89 -11.18 -4.88
C SER A 177 9.91 -12.12 -5.54
N GLU A 178 9.46 -12.91 -6.52
CA GLU A 178 10.35 -13.76 -7.32
C GLU A 178 11.07 -12.94 -8.40
N GLN A 179 10.45 -11.84 -8.86
CA GLN A 179 11.09 -10.88 -9.75
C GLN A 179 11.94 -9.87 -8.97
N GLU A 180 13.02 -9.39 -9.59
CA GLU A 180 13.87 -8.35 -9.00
C GLU A 180 13.13 -7.01 -8.95
N ALA A 181 12.44 -6.77 -7.84
CA ALA A 181 11.61 -5.60 -7.59
C ALA A 181 12.07 -4.78 -6.39
N LEU A 182 13.31 -4.95 -5.92
CA LEU A 182 13.76 -4.30 -4.69
C LEU A 182 13.70 -2.77 -4.77
N PRO A 183 13.17 -2.09 -3.74
CA PRO A 183 13.05 -0.63 -3.74
C PRO A 183 14.43 0.01 -3.70
N ASP A 184 14.59 1.19 -4.30
CA ASP A 184 15.88 1.87 -4.44
C ASP A 184 16.49 2.36 -3.09
N ALA A 185 17.68 2.96 -3.16
CA ALA A 185 18.35 3.48 -1.95
C ALA A 185 17.60 4.64 -1.27
N GLY A 186 16.84 5.45 -2.04
CA GLY A 186 16.05 6.55 -1.53
C GLY A 186 14.85 6.06 -0.73
N ALA A 187 14.08 5.15 -1.30
CA ALA A 187 12.95 4.48 -0.65
C ALA A 187 13.36 3.80 0.66
N ARG A 188 14.46 3.03 0.63
CA ARG A 188 15.02 2.38 1.84
C ARG A 188 15.45 3.38 2.91
N ARG A 189 16.02 4.52 2.51
CA ARG A 189 16.41 5.60 3.43
C ARG A 189 15.18 6.25 4.07
N VAL A 190 14.13 6.51 3.30
CA VAL A 190 12.87 7.07 3.81
C VAL A 190 12.25 6.12 4.83
N ALA A 191 12.12 4.83 4.50
CA ALA A 191 11.58 3.82 5.42
C ALA A 191 12.39 3.74 6.71
N ARG A 192 13.73 3.72 6.63
CA ARG A 192 14.60 3.66 7.81
C ARG A 192 14.37 4.84 8.76
N ARG A 193 14.17 6.06 8.24
CA ARG A 193 13.92 7.25 9.06
C ARG A 193 12.63 7.17 9.89
N PHE A 194 11.58 6.56 9.36
CA PHE A 194 10.35 6.32 10.12
C PHE A 194 10.58 5.35 11.29
N LEU A 195 11.43 4.35 11.10
CA LEU A 195 11.65 3.28 12.07
C LEU A 195 12.70 3.62 13.15
N GLU A 196 13.56 4.59 12.87
CA GLU A 196 14.78 4.88 13.63
C GLU A 196 14.51 5.20 15.10
N ALA A 197 13.44 5.95 15.38
CA ALA A 197 13.06 6.34 16.74
C ALA A 197 12.66 5.15 17.63
N GLY A 198 12.09 4.09 17.05
CA GLY A 198 11.73 2.85 17.75
C GLY A 198 12.79 1.75 17.64
N GLY A 199 14.00 2.07 17.18
CA GLY A 199 15.09 1.12 17.00
C GLY A 199 14.90 0.13 15.85
N GLY A 200 13.91 0.35 14.98
CA GLY A 200 13.67 -0.49 13.81
C GLY A 200 14.71 -0.25 12.71
N ARG A 201 14.94 -1.28 11.89
CA ARG A 201 15.92 -1.25 10.80
C ARG A 201 15.39 -1.89 9.52
N VAL A 202 16.00 -1.51 8.40
CA VAL A 202 15.68 -2.05 7.07
C VAL A 202 16.87 -2.84 6.55
N GLU A 203 16.67 -4.13 6.27
CA GLU A 203 17.67 -5.06 5.72
C GLU A 203 17.24 -5.56 4.34
N THR A 204 18.18 -5.83 3.44
CA THR A 204 17.89 -6.36 2.10
C THR A 204 18.69 -7.62 1.83
N ARG A 205 18.05 -8.64 1.28
CA ARG A 205 18.70 -9.84 0.73
C ARG A 205 18.47 -9.91 -0.77
N ARG A 206 19.44 -9.40 -1.55
CA ARG A 206 19.37 -9.34 -3.03
C ARG A 206 19.19 -10.71 -3.67
N ALA A 207 19.89 -11.73 -3.18
CA ALA A 207 19.78 -13.10 -3.68
C ALA A 207 18.37 -13.71 -3.55
N GLN A 208 17.51 -13.13 -2.69
CA GLN A 208 16.15 -13.59 -2.44
C GLN A 208 15.10 -12.53 -2.84
N SER A 209 15.50 -11.45 -3.53
CA SER A 209 14.64 -10.29 -3.84
C SER A 209 13.76 -9.86 -2.66
N SER A 210 14.33 -9.92 -1.45
CA SER A 210 13.61 -9.73 -0.20
C SER A 210 14.11 -8.50 0.55
N ILE A 211 13.18 -7.74 1.13
CA ILE A 211 13.46 -6.64 2.04
C ILE A 211 12.74 -6.87 3.37
N TYR A 212 13.42 -6.55 4.46
CA TYR A 212 12.97 -6.82 5.81
C TYR A 212 12.89 -5.52 6.59
N ILE A 213 11.76 -5.29 7.24
CA ILE A 213 11.66 -4.39 8.39
C ILE A 213 11.88 -5.25 9.63
N VAL A 214 12.92 -4.95 10.40
CA VAL A 214 13.24 -5.65 11.64
C VAL A 214 13.00 -4.68 12.79
N LEU A 215 12.07 -5.04 13.68
CA LEU A 215 11.70 -4.26 14.85
C LEU A 215 12.18 -4.99 16.11
N PRO A 216 12.90 -4.30 17.02
CA PRO A 216 13.32 -4.89 18.26
C PRO A 216 12.10 -5.25 19.12
N ARG A 217 12.23 -6.31 19.90
CA ARG A 217 11.19 -6.70 20.86
C ARG A 217 11.08 -5.65 21.96
N VAL A 218 9.88 -5.19 22.25
CA VAL A 218 9.64 -4.34 23.41
C VAL A 218 9.73 -5.23 24.65
N THR A 219 10.75 -5.01 25.48
CA THR A 219 10.91 -5.70 26.77
C THR A 219 10.38 -4.78 27.86
N GLY A 220 9.31 -5.22 28.53
CA GLY A 220 8.60 -4.45 29.54
C GLY A 220 7.35 -3.77 28.98
N ALA A 221 6.22 -4.45 29.11
CA ALA A 221 4.89 -3.85 29.22
C ALA A 221 4.34 -4.27 30.59
#